data_AF-A0A2X1QQS9-F1
#
_entry.id   AF-A0A2X1QQS9-F1
#
_cell.length_a   1.000
_cell.length_b   1.000
_cell.length_c   1.000
_cell.angle_alpha   90.00
_cell.angle_beta   90.00
_cell.angle_gamma   90.00
#
_symmetry.space_group_name_H-M   'P 1'
#
loop_
_entity.id
_entity.type
_entity.pdbx_description
1 polymer ?
#
loop_
_entity_poly.entity_id
_entity_poly.type
_entity_poly.pdbx_seq_one_letter_code
_entity_poly.pdbx_strand_id
1 'polypeptide(L)'
;MYTKGSVSTRIAKYLFIILIVAGVISSLSLAIMSSNKYDAEAINISGSLRMQSYRLLYEMQEQPESVETNLRRYHISLHSSALLEVQNQFFTPNVLKHSYQNILQRWTNMEKYARQQDVKNYSKQLTNYVADVDYFVFELQRFSEQKWILGVSVLFFAMLLILAMVSYVIWYTQREVVKPLHLMTKASMQVQMRQFNHIPLDTRKQNELGTLARVFTQMSTELGQLYSRLEEAVNEKTQKLRQTNRTLSTLYQSAQLLNTNTINDKILNQVLNYIFISDHLNFVKVEVMGAEHWDITLGKQDANNELQIETLSVDNEELGVLSWQAGLPCPDPRIMQNLAQMLARALYFHKNLRQKETDFINGRTLNYCARAARFFGSSLIIFTNSTYFAQT
;
A
#
# COMPACT_ATOMS: atom_id res chain seq x y z
N MET A 1 -14.25 -14.49 7.69
CA MET A 1 -14.94 -13.21 7.91
C MET A 1 -15.92 -13.00 6.76
N TYR A 2 -17.21 -13.24 6.97
CA TYR A 2 -18.25 -13.08 5.93
C TYR A 2 -18.41 -11.59 5.59
N THR A 3 -18.17 -11.20 4.34
CA THR A 3 -18.33 -9.81 3.88
C THR A 3 -19.82 -9.46 3.79
N LYS A 4 -20.28 -8.50 4.60
CA LYS A 4 -21.64 -7.94 4.50
C LYS A 4 -21.76 -7.06 3.25
N GLY A 5 -21.97 -7.68 2.10
CA GLY A 5 -22.27 -6.99 0.84
C GLY A 5 -21.24 -7.23 -0.25
N SER A 6 -21.18 -8.47 -0.74
CA SER A 6 -20.26 -8.84 -1.82
C SER A 6 -20.46 -8.01 -3.08
N VAL A 7 -19.38 -7.42 -3.60
CA VAL A 7 -19.44 -6.63 -4.83
C VAL A 7 -19.78 -7.53 -6.02
N SER A 8 -19.22 -8.73 -6.08
CA SER A 8 -19.49 -9.72 -7.13
C SER A 8 -20.97 -10.09 -7.18
N THR A 9 -21.57 -10.42 -6.03
CA THR A 9 -23.00 -10.74 -5.94
C THR A 9 -23.89 -9.56 -6.34
N ARG A 10 -23.50 -8.31 -5.99
CA ARG A 10 -24.26 -7.12 -6.39
C ARG A 10 -24.22 -6.90 -7.90
N ILE A 11 -23.03 -7.02 -8.52
CA ILE A 11 -22.88 -6.92 -9.98
C ILE A 11 -23.70 -8.01 -10.67
N ALA A 12 -23.61 -9.26 -10.21
CA ALA A 12 -24.38 -10.37 -10.75
C ALA A 12 -25.90 -10.12 -10.64
N LYS A 13 -26.38 -9.59 -9.51
CA LYS A 13 -27.79 -9.20 -9.35
C LYS A 13 -28.20 -8.12 -10.35
N TYR A 14 -27.40 -7.09 -10.57
CA TYR A 14 -27.73 -6.06 -11.56
C TYR A 14 -27.78 -6.63 -12.99
N LEU A 15 -26.81 -7.45 -13.37
CA LEU A 15 -26.82 -8.12 -14.68
C LEU A 15 -28.05 -9.02 -14.86
N PHE A 16 -28.42 -9.77 -13.81
CA PHE A 16 -29.60 -10.62 -13.83
C PHE A 16 -30.91 -9.82 -13.99
N ILE A 17 -31.03 -8.68 -13.29
CA ILE A 17 -32.18 -7.78 -13.44
C ILE A 17 -32.23 -7.22 -14.87
N ILE A 18 -31.09 -6.82 -15.45
CA ILE A 18 -31.03 -6.35 -16.84
C ILE A 18 -31.52 -7.44 -17.80
N LEU A 19 -31.09 -8.70 -17.62
CA LEU A 19 -31.54 -9.82 -18.44
C LEU A 19 -33.05 -10.08 -18.32
N ILE A 20 -33.60 -10.04 -17.10
CA ILE A 20 -35.06 -10.18 -16.89
C ILE A 20 -35.80 -9.05 -17.62
N VAL A 21 -35.38 -7.81 -17.43
CA VAL A 21 -36.01 -6.63 -18.05
C VAL A 21 -35.97 -6.75 -19.56
N ALA A 22 -34.81 -7.08 -20.14
CA ALA A 22 -34.65 -7.29 -21.58
C ALA A 22 -35.54 -8.44 -22.11
N GLY A 23 -35.64 -9.54 -21.35
CA GLY A 23 -36.52 -10.67 -21.68
C GLY A 23 -37.99 -10.27 -21.71
N VAL A 24 -38.48 -9.58 -20.67
CA VAL A 24 -39.87 -9.09 -20.58
C VAL A 24 -40.21 -8.15 -21.73
N ILE A 25 -39.32 -7.19 -22.03
CA ILE A 25 -39.49 -6.25 -23.15
C ILE A 25 -39.58 -7.00 -24.48
N SER A 26 -38.68 -7.98 -24.70
CA SER A 26 -38.65 -8.76 -25.94
C SER A 26 -39.91 -9.61 -26.11
N SER A 27 -40.37 -10.27 -25.04
CA SER A 27 -41.63 -11.04 -25.05
C SER A 27 -42.83 -10.15 -25.32
N LEU A 28 -42.90 -8.96 -24.71
CA LEU A 28 -43.96 -7.99 -24.96
C LEU A 28 -43.96 -7.51 -26.41
N SER A 29 -42.78 -7.21 -26.97
CA SER A 29 -42.64 -6.82 -28.37
C SER A 29 -43.10 -7.92 -29.34
N LEU A 30 -42.76 -9.18 -29.05
CA LEU A 30 -43.21 -10.32 -29.85
C LEU A 30 -44.72 -10.51 -29.78
N ALA A 31 -45.33 -10.32 -28.60
CA ALA A 31 -46.78 -10.39 -28.43
C ALA A 31 -47.50 -9.32 -29.27
N ILE A 32 -47.00 -8.07 -29.24
CA ILE A 32 -47.54 -6.98 -30.07
C ILE A 32 -47.40 -7.32 -31.56
N MET A 33 -46.22 -7.77 -32.00
CA MET A 33 -45.97 -8.13 -33.40
C MET A 33 -46.87 -9.29 -33.87
N SER A 34 -47.09 -10.31 -33.04
CA SER A 34 -47.96 -11.43 -33.37
C SER A 34 -49.42 -11.01 -33.56
N SER A 35 -49.87 -9.97 -32.85
CA SER A 35 -51.23 -9.45 -32.99
C SER A 35 -51.47 -8.73 -34.33
N ASN A 36 -50.43 -8.11 -34.90
CA ASN A 36 -50.54 -7.34 -36.15
C ASN A 36 -50.93 -8.20 -37.37
N LYS A 37 -50.68 -9.52 -37.35
CA LYS A 37 -51.10 -10.43 -38.44
C LYS A 37 -52.61 -10.41 -38.63
N TYR A 38 -53.37 -10.42 -37.54
CA TYR A 38 -54.83 -10.39 -37.56
C TYR A 38 -55.36 -9.02 -37.98
N ASP A 39 -54.67 -7.94 -37.59
CA ASP A 39 -55.04 -6.57 -37.99
C ASP A 39 -55.00 -6.41 -39.52
N ALA A 40 -53.94 -6.90 -40.19
CA ALA A 40 -53.82 -6.80 -41.66
C ALA A 40 -54.90 -7.61 -42.40
N GLU A 41 -55.22 -8.82 -41.91
CA GLU A 41 -56.29 -9.65 -42.46
C GLU A 41 -57.66 -8.98 -42.29
N ALA A 42 -57.94 -8.43 -41.10
CA ALA A 42 -59.17 -7.71 -40.81
C ALA A 42 -59.36 -6.48 -41.71
N ILE A 43 -58.30 -5.69 -41.97
CA ILE A 43 -58.35 -4.55 -42.91
C ILE A 43 -58.73 -5.03 -44.32
N ASN A 44 -58.09 -6.10 -44.81
CA ASN A 44 -58.32 -6.62 -46.15
C ASN A 44 -59.76 -7.16 -46.32
N ILE A 45 -60.21 -8.00 -45.38
CA ILE A 45 -61.57 -8.56 -45.41
C ILE A 45 -62.60 -7.44 -45.32
N SER A 46 -62.43 -6.48 -44.41
CA SER A 46 -63.33 -5.32 -44.28
C SER A 46 -63.34 -4.45 -45.54
N GLY A 47 -62.20 -4.30 -46.21
CA GLY A 47 -62.11 -3.68 -47.52
C GLY A 47 -62.95 -4.39 -48.58
N SER A 48 -62.90 -5.73 -48.60
CA SER A 48 -63.68 -6.54 -49.55
C SER A 48 -65.19 -6.41 -49.35
N LEU A 49 -65.67 -6.15 -48.12
CA LEU A 49 -67.10 -5.99 -47.83
C LEU A 49 -67.73 -4.86 -48.64
N ARG A 50 -66.99 -3.77 -48.88
CA ARG A 50 -67.46 -2.64 -49.70
C ARG A 50 -67.72 -3.07 -51.13
N MET A 51 -66.76 -3.77 -51.73
CA MET A 51 -66.88 -4.32 -53.08
C MET A 51 -68.03 -5.33 -53.15
N GLN A 52 -68.12 -6.25 -52.19
CA GLN A 52 -69.19 -7.25 -52.15
C GLN A 52 -70.58 -6.61 -52.03
N SER A 53 -70.72 -5.49 -51.31
CA SER A 53 -71.97 -4.75 -51.18
C SER A 53 -72.41 -4.13 -52.52
N TYR A 54 -71.49 -3.51 -53.27
CA TYR A 54 -71.79 -3.01 -54.61
C TYR A 54 -72.07 -4.12 -55.63
N ARG A 55 -71.29 -5.21 -55.54
CA ARG A 55 -71.47 -6.39 -56.39
C ARG A 55 -72.87 -6.99 -56.24
N LEU A 56 -73.39 -7.08 -55.02
CA LEU A 56 -74.74 -7.58 -54.77
C LEU A 56 -75.81 -6.70 -55.43
N LEU A 57 -75.67 -5.37 -55.44
CA LEU A 57 -76.60 -4.51 -56.17
C LEU A 57 -76.61 -4.84 -57.68
N TYR A 58 -75.43 -5.00 -58.28
CA TYR A 58 -75.31 -5.37 -59.70
C TYR A 58 -75.92 -6.76 -59.97
N GLU A 59 -75.64 -7.75 -59.13
CA GLU A 59 -76.16 -9.12 -59.30
C GLU A 59 -77.68 -9.21 -59.06
N MET A 60 -78.24 -8.39 -58.16
CA MET A 60 -79.70 -8.29 -58.01
C MET A 60 -80.40 -7.80 -59.29
N GLN A 61 -79.72 -7.00 -60.11
CA GLN A 61 -80.24 -6.46 -61.36
C GLN A 61 -80.00 -7.41 -62.54
N GLU A 62 -78.78 -7.93 -62.67
CA GLU A 62 -78.33 -8.63 -63.88
C GLU A 62 -78.28 -10.15 -63.74
N GLN A 63 -78.07 -10.68 -62.52
CA GLN A 63 -77.83 -12.11 -62.28
C GLN A 63 -78.49 -12.61 -60.98
N PRO A 64 -79.84 -12.60 -60.88
CA PRO A 64 -80.52 -12.84 -59.62
C PRO A 64 -80.25 -14.22 -59.00
N GLU A 65 -79.94 -15.22 -59.83
CA GLU A 65 -79.59 -16.58 -59.39
C GLU A 65 -78.28 -16.63 -58.57
N SER A 66 -77.39 -15.64 -58.76
CA SER A 66 -76.11 -15.56 -58.05
C SER A 66 -76.20 -14.87 -56.68
N VAL A 67 -77.32 -14.20 -56.38
CA VAL A 67 -77.50 -13.38 -55.17
C VAL A 67 -77.31 -14.20 -53.90
N GLU A 68 -77.93 -15.39 -53.81
CA GLU A 68 -77.83 -16.23 -52.61
C GLU A 68 -76.39 -16.70 -52.32
N THR A 69 -75.65 -17.01 -53.38
CA THR A 69 -74.24 -17.41 -53.27
C THR A 69 -73.39 -16.27 -52.75
N ASN A 70 -73.60 -15.05 -53.24
CA ASN A 70 -72.82 -13.89 -52.81
C ASN A 70 -73.27 -13.34 -51.45
N LEU A 71 -74.53 -13.51 -51.05
CA LEU A 71 -74.97 -13.29 -49.67
C LEU A 71 -74.23 -14.21 -48.70
N ARG A 72 -74.07 -15.49 -49.05
CA ARG A 72 -73.28 -16.43 -48.24
C ARG A 72 -71.81 -16.03 -48.15
N ARG A 73 -71.20 -15.60 -49.26
CA ARG A 73 -69.81 -15.08 -49.26
C ARG A 73 -69.67 -13.87 -48.35
N TYR A 74 -70.61 -12.92 -48.44
CA TYR A 74 -70.63 -11.76 -47.58
C TYR A 74 -70.72 -12.16 -46.11
N HIS A 75 -71.62 -13.09 -45.78
CA HIS A 75 -71.77 -13.60 -44.42
C HIS A 75 -70.47 -14.22 -43.89
N ILE A 76 -69.76 -15.00 -44.71
CA ILE A 76 -68.46 -15.58 -44.34
C ILE A 76 -67.41 -14.49 -44.09
N SER A 77 -67.33 -13.48 -44.95
CA SER A 77 -66.40 -12.36 -44.77
C SER A 77 -66.72 -11.57 -43.49
N LEU A 78 -67.99 -11.23 -43.28
CA LEU A 78 -68.46 -10.44 -42.14
C LEU A 78 -68.23 -11.15 -40.79
N HIS A 79 -68.30 -12.49 -40.78
CA HIS A 79 -68.07 -13.33 -39.59
C HIS A 79 -66.72 -14.07 -39.63
N SER A 80 -65.76 -13.56 -40.40
CA SER A 80 -64.40 -14.09 -40.39
C SER A 80 -63.78 -13.99 -39.00
N SER A 81 -62.86 -14.91 -38.68
CA SER A 81 -62.17 -14.94 -37.39
C SER A 81 -61.48 -13.62 -37.06
N ALA A 82 -60.84 -12.99 -38.06
CA ALA A 82 -60.17 -11.70 -37.91
C ALA A 82 -61.11 -10.57 -37.46
N LEU A 83 -62.38 -10.57 -37.90
CA LEU A 83 -63.37 -9.55 -37.49
C LEU A 83 -64.07 -9.91 -36.17
N LEU A 84 -64.33 -11.19 -35.91
CA LEU A 84 -64.91 -11.63 -34.64
C LEU A 84 -63.99 -11.34 -33.44
N GLU A 85 -62.69 -11.43 -33.65
CA GLU A 85 -61.67 -11.12 -32.64
C GLU A 85 -61.76 -9.67 -32.12
N VAL A 86 -62.26 -8.74 -32.95
CA VAL A 86 -62.48 -7.34 -32.58
C VAL A 86 -63.40 -7.22 -31.37
N GLN A 87 -64.44 -8.07 -31.26
CA GLN A 87 -65.36 -8.03 -30.13
C GLN A 87 -64.76 -8.63 -28.85
N ASN A 88 -63.95 -9.68 -29.01
CA ASN A 88 -63.48 -10.52 -27.92
C ASN A 88 -62.18 -10.00 -27.27
N GLN A 89 -61.41 -9.17 -27.97
CA GLN A 89 -60.20 -8.59 -27.42
C GLN A 89 -60.49 -7.58 -26.29
N PHE A 90 -59.72 -7.71 -25.20
CA PHE A 90 -59.86 -6.89 -23.99
C PHE A 90 -59.50 -5.41 -24.22
N PHE A 91 -58.49 -5.15 -25.04
CA PHE A 91 -57.95 -3.81 -25.28
C PHE A 91 -58.53 -3.12 -26.52
N THR A 92 -59.56 -3.69 -27.15
CA THR A 92 -60.20 -3.06 -28.31
C THR A 92 -61.04 -1.86 -27.89
N PRO A 93 -60.87 -0.67 -28.51
CA PRO A 93 -61.68 0.51 -28.23
C PRO A 93 -63.18 0.26 -28.45
N ASN A 94 -64.01 0.82 -27.57
CA ASN A 94 -65.47 0.70 -27.68
C ASN A 94 -66.00 1.25 -29.02
N VAL A 95 -65.38 2.29 -29.57
CA VAL A 95 -65.74 2.87 -30.87
C VAL A 95 -65.62 1.82 -31.98
N LEU A 96 -64.51 1.07 -32.01
CA LEU A 96 -64.28 0.02 -32.99
C LEU A 96 -65.28 -1.14 -32.80
N LYS A 97 -65.54 -1.57 -31.55
CA LYS A 97 -66.56 -2.60 -31.26
C LYS A 97 -67.96 -2.18 -31.74
N HIS A 98 -68.36 -0.94 -31.45
CA HIS A 98 -69.65 -0.40 -31.86
C HIS A 98 -69.80 -0.26 -33.38
N SER A 99 -68.75 0.19 -34.08
CA SER A 99 -68.78 0.27 -35.55
C SER A 99 -68.99 -1.11 -36.20
N TYR A 100 -68.36 -2.17 -35.67
CA TYR A 100 -68.58 -3.53 -36.16
C TYR A 100 -69.99 -4.04 -35.86
N GLN A 101 -70.50 -3.80 -34.64
CA GLN A 101 -71.88 -4.13 -34.26
C GLN A 101 -72.92 -3.42 -35.15
N ASN A 102 -72.68 -2.15 -35.48
CA ASN A 102 -73.55 -1.39 -36.36
C ASN A 102 -73.59 -1.99 -37.78
N ILE A 103 -72.44 -2.42 -38.33
CA ILE A 103 -72.41 -3.13 -39.62
C ILE A 103 -73.19 -4.44 -39.55
N LEU A 104 -72.99 -5.25 -38.51
CA LEU A 104 -73.74 -6.51 -38.30
C LEU A 104 -75.25 -6.26 -38.30
N GLN A 105 -75.72 -5.24 -37.56
CA GLN A 105 -77.13 -4.90 -37.47
C GLN A 105 -77.69 -4.36 -38.79
N ARG A 106 -76.97 -3.45 -39.46
CA ARG A 106 -77.42 -2.87 -40.73
C ARG A 106 -77.41 -3.92 -41.85
N TRP A 107 -76.48 -4.87 -41.81
CA TRP A 107 -76.40 -5.95 -42.77
C TRP A 107 -77.66 -6.81 -42.79
N THR A 108 -78.28 -7.08 -41.63
CA THR A 108 -79.55 -7.83 -41.56
C THR A 108 -80.64 -7.21 -42.44
N ASN A 109 -80.69 -5.87 -42.52
CA ASN A 109 -81.63 -5.17 -43.40
C ASN A 109 -81.20 -5.24 -44.87
N MET A 110 -79.91 -5.07 -45.16
CA MET A 110 -79.37 -5.17 -46.53
C MET A 110 -79.59 -6.57 -47.12
N GLU A 111 -79.33 -7.62 -46.34
CA GLU A 111 -79.60 -9.01 -46.71
C GLU A 111 -81.10 -9.24 -46.99
N LYS A 112 -81.98 -8.68 -46.16
CA LYS A 112 -83.44 -8.76 -46.39
C LYS A 112 -83.84 -8.13 -47.72
N TYR A 113 -83.34 -6.93 -48.03
CA TYR A 113 -83.62 -6.28 -49.32
C TYR A 113 -83.10 -7.11 -50.49
N ALA A 114 -81.90 -7.69 -50.38
CA ALA A 114 -81.32 -8.55 -51.41
C ALA A 114 -82.15 -9.81 -51.66
N ARG A 115 -82.54 -10.53 -50.60
CA ARG A 115 -83.37 -11.76 -50.70
C ARG A 115 -84.76 -11.47 -51.26
N GLN A 116 -85.32 -10.29 -50.96
CA GLN A 116 -86.63 -9.87 -51.45
C GLN A 116 -86.58 -9.22 -52.85
N GLN A 117 -85.40 -9.16 -53.49
CA GLN A 117 -85.17 -8.44 -54.75
C GLN A 117 -85.62 -6.97 -54.72
N ASP A 118 -85.59 -6.33 -53.54
CA ASP A 118 -85.93 -4.91 -53.38
C ASP A 118 -84.73 -4.02 -53.74
N VAL A 119 -84.44 -3.96 -55.04
CA VAL A 119 -83.33 -3.18 -55.62
C VAL A 119 -83.42 -1.71 -55.21
N LYS A 120 -84.64 -1.16 -55.10
CA LYS A 120 -84.85 0.26 -54.79
C LYS A 120 -84.39 0.61 -53.37
N ASN A 121 -84.81 -0.15 -52.37
CA ASN A 121 -84.35 0.10 -51.00
C ASN A 121 -82.90 -0.31 -50.80
N TYR A 122 -82.43 -1.39 -51.43
CA TYR A 122 -81.02 -1.78 -51.38
C TYR A 122 -80.12 -0.65 -51.92
N SER A 123 -80.39 -0.17 -53.14
CA SER A 123 -79.64 0.93 -53.78
C SER A 123 -79.68 2.21 -52.94
N LYS A 124 -80.85 2.58 -52.41
CA LYS A 124 -81.02 3.78 -51.57
C LYS A 124 -80.17 3.74 -50.29
N GLN A 125 -80.03 2.56 -49.67
CA GLN A 125 -79.28 2.41 -48.41
C GLN A 125 -77.80 2.07 -48.62
N LEU A 126 -77.43 1.58 -49.80
CA LEU A 126 -76.10 1.06 -50.11
C LEU A 126 -74.99 2.06 -49.80
N THR A 127 -75.09 3.30 -50.27
CA THR A 127 -74.06 4.32 -50.05
C THR A 127 -73.85 4.59 -48.56
N ASN A 128 -74.93 4.72 -47.79
CA ASN A 128 -74.86 4.93 -46.34
C ASN A 128 -74.31 3.68 -45.62
N TYR A 129 -74.60 2.48 -46.13
CA TYR A 129 -74.10 1.24 -45.54
C TYR A 129 -72.59 1.09 -45.78
N VAL A 130 -72.15 1.33 -47.01
CA VAL A 130 -70.72 1.34 -47.37
C VAL A 130 -69.97 2.39 -46.57
N ALA A 131 -70.56 3.56 -46.31
CA ALA A 131 -69.95 4.59 -45.46
C ALA A 131 -69.70 4.09 -44.01
N ASP A 132 -70.60 3.27 -43.46
CA ASP A 132 -70.37 2.65 -42.15
C ASP A 132 -69.26 1.60 -42.19
N VAL A 133 -69.15 0.85 -43.29
CA VAL A 133 -68.04 -0.08 -43.52
C VAL A 133 -66.71 0.68 -43.65
N ASP A 134 -66.69 1.80 -44.36
CA ASP A 134 -65.52 2.69 -44.45
C ASP A 134 -65.13 3.24 -43.08
N TYR A 135 -66.10 3.68 -42.27
CA TYR A 135 -65.87 4.16 -40.92
C TYR A 135 -65.28 3.06 -40.01
N PHE A 136 -65.79 1.84 -40.09
CA PHE A 136 -65.22 0.69 -39.39
C PHE A 136 -63.79 0.39 -39.83
N VAL A 137 -63.51 0.39 -41.13
CA VAL A 137 -62.15 0.16 -41.65
C VAL A 137 -61.20 1.24 -41.15
N PHE A 138 -61.64 2.51 -41.14
CA PHE A 138 -60.86 3.63 -40.63
C PHE A 138 -60.51 3.44 -39.14
N GLU A 139 -61.49 3.09 -38.30
CA GLU A 139 -61.25 2.85 -36.87
C GLU A 139 -60.33 1.63 -36.65
N LEU A 140 -60.41 0.61 -37.51
CA LEU A 140 -59.54 -0.55 -37.45
C LEU A 140 -58.09 -0.19 -37.83
N GLN A 141 -57.91 0.61 -38.89
CA GLN A 141 -56.60 1.15 -39.29
C GLN A 141 -55.98 2.01 -38.18
N ARG A 142 -56.75 2.96 -37.65
CA ARG A 142 -56.32 3.84 -36.56
C ARG A 142 -55.92 3.05 -35.31
N PHE A 143 -56.67 2.01 -34.96
CA PHE A 143 -56.33 1.14 -33.84
C PHE A 143 -55.01 0.40 -34.08
N SER A 144 -54.80 -0.13 -35.28
CA SER A 144 -53.55 -0.82 -35.64
C SER A 144 -52.34 0.14 -35.64
N GLU A 145 -52.50 1.36 -36.14
CA GLU A 145 -51.47 2.41 -36.08
C GLU A 145 -51.13 2.80 -34.64
N GLN A 146 -52.12 2.95 -33.76
CA GLN A 146 -51.91 3.24 -32.35
C GLN A 146 -51.15 2.12 -31.63
N LYS A 147 -51.49 0.85 -31.89
CA LYS A 147 -50.74 -0.30 -31.35
C LYS A 147 -49.28 -0.26 -31.79
N TRP A 148 -49.03 0.06 -33.06
CA TRP A 148 -47.68 0.13 -33.61
C TRP A 148 -46.87 1.26 -32.97
N ILE A 149 -47.42 2.47 -32.89
CA ILE A 149 -46.79 3.63 -32.24
C ILE A 149 -46.50 3.34 -30.77
N LEU A 150 -47.44 2.72 -30.05
CA LEU A 150 -47.26 2.33 -28.66
C LEU A 150 -46.15 1.29 -28.51
N GLY A 151 -46.12 0.26 -29.36
CA GLY A 151 -45.07 -0.75 -29.39
C GLY A 151 -43.68 -0.16 -29.62
N VAL A 152 -43.54 0.72 -30.61
CA VAL A 152 -42.28 1.44 -30.89
C VAL A 152 -41.88 2.34 -29.72
N SER A 153 -42.83 3.05 -29.12
CA SER A 153 -42.56 3.91 -27.96
C SER A 153 -42.07 3.10 -26.76
N VAL A 154 -42.72 1.98 -26.46
CA VAL A 154 -42.32 1.06 -25.38
C VAL A 154 -40.91 0.53 -25.64
N LEU A 155 -40.58 0.13 -26.86
CA LEU A 155 -39.23 -0.32 -27.24
C LEU A 155 -38.18 0.79 -27.09
N PHE A 156 -38.51 2.02 -27.46
CA PHE A 156 -37.61 3.16 -27.31
C PHE A 156 -37.29 3.45 -25.84
N PHE A 157 -38.31 3.54 -24.98
CA PHE A 157 -38.10 3.75 -23.54
C PHE A 157 -37.40 2.56 -22.87
N ALA A 158 -37.71 1.35 -23.30
CA ALA A 158 -37.02 0.14 -22.88
C ALA A 158 -35.51 0.18 -23.20
N MET A 159 -35.15 0.61 -24.41
CA MET A 159 -33.75 0.77 -24.81
C MET A 159 -33.03 1.80 -23.93
N LEU A 160 -33.65 2.97 -23.70
CA LEU A 160 -33.11 3.99 -22.80
C LEU A 160 -32.92 3.47 -21.37
N LEU A 161 -33.89 2.71 -20.86
CA LEU A 161 -33.81 2.09 -19.53
C LEU A 161 -32.62 1.11 -19.44
N ILE A 162 -32.45 0.24 -20.44
CA ILE A 162 -31.32 -0.70 -20.48
C ILE A 162 -29.99 0.07 -20.51
N LEU A 163 -29.86 1.10 -21.35
CA LEU A 163 -28.67 1.93 -21.41
C LEU A 163 -28.37 2.60 -20.06
N ALA A 164 -29.39 3.14 -19.39
CA ALA A 164 -29.24 3.73 -18.06
C ALA A 164 -28.78 2.70 -17.02
N MET A 165 -29.36 1.50 -17.02
CA MET A 165 -28.97 0.42 -16.12
C MET A 165 -27.53 -0.04 -16.36
N VAL A 166 -27.14 -0.26 -17.63
CA VAL A 166 -25.76 -0.64 -17.98
C VAL A 166 -24.77 0.45 -17.57
N SER A 167 -25.08 1.72 -17.86
CA SER A 167 -24.27 2.86 -17.44
C SER A 167 -24.10 2.91 -15.92
N TYR A 168 -25.19 2.66 -15.17
CA TYR A 168 -25.14 2.58 -13.70
C TYR A 168 -24.24 1.45 -13.21
N VAL A 169 -24.30 0.25 -13.81
CA VAL A 169 -23.42 -0.88 -13.45
C VAL A 169 -21.96 -0.56 -13.73
N ILE A 170 -21.66 0.08 -14.85
CA ILE A 170 -20.30 0.52 -15.19
C ILE A 170 -19.81 1.53 -14.16
N TRP A 171 -20.60 2.57 -13.88
CA TRP A 171 -20.27 3.59 -12.88
C TRP A 171 -20.03 3.00 -11.49
N TYR A 172 -20.91 2.08 -11.05
CA TYR A 172 -20.79 1.38 -9.79
C TYR A 172 -19.49 0.57 -9.73
N THR A 173 -19.19 -0.19 -10.79
CA THR A 173 -17.97 -1.02 -10.88
C THR A 173 -16.70 -0.17 -10.86
N GLN A 174 -16.69 0.95 -11.58
CA GLN A 174 -15.59 1.90 -11.56
C GLN A 174 -15.32 2.44 -10.15
N ARG A 175 -16.38 2.83 -9.44
CA ARG A 175 -16.28 3.43 -8.10
C ARG A 175 -15.95 2.42 -7.00
N GLU A 176 -16.55 1.24 -7.04
CA GLU A 176 -16.48 0.25 -5.97
C GLU A 176 -15.40 -0.82 -6.17
N VAL A 177 -14.93 -1.03 -7.41
CA VAL A 177 -13.92 -2.06 -7.74
C VAL A 177 -12.67 -1.45 -8.34
N VAL A 178 -12.78 -0.77 -9.48
CA VAL A 178 -11.62 -0.36 -10.29
C VAL A 178 -10.79 0.69 -9.54
N LYS A 179 -11.42 1.75 -9.01
CA LYS A 179 -10.71 2.81 -8.30
C LYS A 179 -10.00 2.29 -7.03
N PRO A 180 -10.62 1.50 -6.13
CA PRO A 180 -9.90 0.98 -4.97
C PRO A 180 -8.80 -0.01 -5.35
N LEU A 181 -8.96 -0.84 -6.39
CA LEU A 181 -7.87 -1.69 -6.88
C LEU A 181 -6.67 -0.87 -7.37
N HIS A 182 -6.90 0.21 -8.12
CA HIS A 182 -5.83 1.11 -8.56
C HIS A 182 -5.09 1.75 -7.37
N LEU A 183 -5.82 2.13 -6.32
CA LEU A 183 -5.23 2.64 -5.09
C LEU A 183 -4.42 1.56 -4.36
N MET A 184 -4.90 0.31 -4.31
CA MET A 184 -4.13 -0.82 -3.77
C MET A 184 -2.81 -0.99 -4.53
N THR A 185 -2.84 -0.97 -5.86
CA THR A 185 -1.62 -1.10 -6.68
C THR A 185 -0.61 0.00 -6.34
N LYS A 186 -1.05 1.25 -6.24
CA LYS A 186 -0.17 2.38 -5.87
C LYS A 186 0.39 2.23 -4.45
N ALA A 187 -0.43 1.82 -3.48
CA ALA A 187 0.04 1.58 -2.11
C ALA A 187 1.06 0.44 -2.06
N SER A 188 0.84 -0.66 -2.80
CA SER A 188 1.80 -1.75 -2.94
C SER A 188 3.14 -1.28 -3.50
N MET A 189 3.14 -0.40 -4.51
CA MET A 189 4.37 0.19 -5.05
C MET A 189 5.12 1.03 -4.01
N GLN A 190 4.41 1.79 -3.15
CA GLN A 190 5.04 2.56 -2.07
C GLN A 190 5.68 1.66 -1.02
N VAL A 191 4.98 0.62 -0.59
CA VAL A 191 5.53 -0.39 0.34
C VAL A 191 6.75 -1.07 -0.25
N GLN A 192 6.74 -1.39 -1.55
CA GLN A 192 7.89 -1.95 -2.26
C GLN A 192 9.11 -1.00 -2.22
N MET A 193 8.87 0.31 -2.30
CA MET A 193 9.89 1.35 -2.18
C MET A 193 10.27 1.66 -0.70
N ARG A 194 9.91 0.79 0.25
CA ARG A 194 10.12 0.94 1.70
C ARG A 194 9.42 2.16 2.31
N GLN A 195 8.40 2.69 1.63
CA GLN A 195 7.53 3.75 2.15
C GLN A 195 6.29 3.11 2.77
N PHE A 196 6.38 2.78 4.07
CA PHE A 196 5.31 2.06 4.77
C PHE A 196 4.11 2.93 5.16
N ASN A 197 4.29 4.26 5.17
CA ASN A 197 3.20 5.24 5.25
C ASN A 197 2.62 5.49 3.85
N HIS A 198 1.92 4.49 3.33
CA HIS A 198 1.35 4.53 1.98
C HIS A 198 0.11 5.44 1.89
N ILE A 199 -0.37 5.69 0.66
CA ILE A 199 -1.60 6.44 0.41
C ILE A 199 -2.79 5.84 1.16
N PRO A 200 -3.73 6.67 1.65
CA PRO A 200 -4.84 6.17 2.45
C PRO A 200 -5.76 5.29 1.60
N LEU A 201 -6.02 4.08 2.11
CA LEU A 201 -6.92 3.11 1.51
C LEU A 201 -8.25 3.12 2.27
N ASP A 202 -9.36 2.87 1.57
CA ASP A 202 -10.68 2.90 2.20
C ASP A 202 -10.98 1.59 2.96
N THR A 203 -10.62 1.57 4.24
CA THR A 203 -10.79 0.41 5.14
C THR A 203 -12.18 0.33 5.78
N ARG A 204 -13.04 1.35 5.56
CA ARG A 204 -14.38 1.44 6.16
C ARG A 204 -15.44 0.69 5.35
N LYS A 205 -15.16 0.44 4.07
CA LYS A 205 -16.09 -0.31 3.21
C LYS A 205 -16.32 -1.72 3.75
N GLN A 206 -17.59 -2.13 3.78
CA GLN A 206 -18.01 -3.45 4.27
C GLN A 206 -18.05 -4.50 3.14
N ASN A 207 -17.17 -4.37 2.14
CA ASN A 207 -17.06 -5.29 1.02
C ASN A 207 -15.68 -5.96 0.98
N GLU A 208 -15.43 -6.79 -0.04
CA GLU A 208 -14.17 -7.50 -0.21
C GLU A 208 -12.98 -6.54 -0.28
N LEU A 209 -13.10 -5.44 -1.03
CA LEU A 209 -12.00 -4.49 -1.20
C LEU A 209 -11.72 -3.68 0.07
N GLY A 210 -12.73 -3.37 0.89
CA GLY A 210 -12.53 -2.75 2.19
C GLY A 210 -11.86 -3.69 3.20
N THR A 211 -12.17 -4.99 3.12
CA THR A 211 -11.48 -6.02 3.93
C THR A 211 -10.03 -6.16 3.49
N LEU A 212 -9.78 -6.23 2.17
CA LEU A 212 -8.44 -6.25 1.61
C LEU A 212 -7.64 -5.01 2.01
N ALA A 213 -8.24 -3.83 1.93
CA ALA A 213 -7.61 -2.57 2.36
C ALA A 213 -7.17 -2.61 3.82
N ARG A 214 -8.02 -3.14 4.70
CA ARG A 214 -7.73 -3.24 6.13
C ARG A 214 -6.57 -4.20 6.41
N VAL A 215 -6.61 -5.40 5.83
CA VAL A 215 -5.56 -6.41 5.97
C VAL A 215 -4.24 -5.89 5.39
N PHE A 216 -4.26 -5.27 4.21
CA PHE A 216 -3.07 -4.67 3.59
C PHE A 216 -2.46 -3.56 4.46
N THR A 217 -3.28 -2.63 4.94
CA THR A 217 -2.81 -1.52 5.79
C THR A 217 -2.17 -2.03 7.07
N GLN A 218 -2.78 -3.06 7.69
CA GLN A 218 -2.22 -3.69 8.88
C GLN A 218 -0.86 -4.35 8.58
N MET A 219 -0.77 -5.16 7.52
CA MET A 219 0.49 -5.81 7.13
C MET A 219 1.60 -4.79 6.82
N SER A 220 1.29 -3.71 6.10
CA SER A 220 2.27 -2.66 5.81
C SER A 220 2.75 -1.95 7.08
N THR A 221 1.84 -1.70 8.03
CA THR A 221 2.17 -1.06 9.30
C THR A 221 3.10 -1.95 10.14
N GLU A 222 2.77 -3.23 10.26
CA GLU A 222 3.59 -4.21 10.98
C GLU A 222 4.99 -4.34 10.35
N LEU A 223 5.07 -4.38 9.01
CA LEU A 223 6.33 -4.42 8.29
C LEU A 223 7.17 -3.16 8.53
N GLY A 224 6.56 -1.98 8.50
CA GLY A 224 7.24 -0.73 8.82
C GLY A 224 7.78 -0.68 10.24
N GLN A 225 7.01 -1.16 11.22
CA GLN A 225 7.48 -1.28 12.61
C GLN A 225 8.66 -2.25 12.74
N LEU A 226 8.65 -3.37 12.01
CA LEU A 226 9.75 -4.33 12.00
C LEU A 226 11.04 -3.72 11.44
N TYR A 227 10.95 -2.97 10.34
CA TYR A 227 12.10 -2.24 9.79
C TYR A 227 12.64 -1.18 10.75
N SER A 228 11.75 -0.37 11.37
CA SER A 228 12.16 0.66 12.34
C SER A 228 12.89 0.06 13.54
N ARG A 229 12.37 -1.03 14.11
CA ARG A 229 13.02 -1.74 15.22
C ARG A 229 14.36 -2.34 14.83
N LEU A 230 14.49 -2.86 13.61
CA LEU A 230 15.76 -3.38 13.11
C LEU A 230 16.79 -2.26 12.94
N GLU A 231 16.39 -1.12 12.40
CA GLU A 231 17.25 0.05 12.24
C GLU A 231 17.72 0.61 13.59
N GLU A 232 16.83 0.71 14.57
CA GLU A 232 17.17 1.08 15.95
C GLU A 232 18.18 0.11 16.56
N ALA A 233 17.93 -1.21 16.46
CA ALA A 233 18.84 -2.22 16.99
C ALA A 233 20.23 -2.22 16.32
N VAL A 234 20.28 -1.97 15.00
CA VAL A 234 21.55 -1.83 14.26
C VAL A 234 22.29 -0.56 14.68
N ASN A 235 21.58 0.56 14.84
CA ASN A 235 22.18 1.81 15.27
C ASN A 235 22.72 1.69 16.69
N GLU A 236 21.97 1.09 17.62
CA GLU A 236 22.41 0.83 19.00
C GLU A 236 23.69 -0.02 19.02
N LYS A 237 23.73 -1.14 18.28
CA LYS A 237 24.93 -1.98 18.17
C LYS A 237 26.10 -1.23 17.56
N THR A 238 25.85 -0.38 16.56
CA THR A 238 26.89 0.44 15.92
C THR A 238 27.44 1.49 16.87
N GLN A 239 26.59 2.15 17.65
CA GLN A 239 27.00 3.11 18.67
C GLN A 239 27.83 2.44 19.77
N LYS A 240 27.36 1.29 20.29
CA LYS A 240 28.09 0.51 21.28
C LYS A 240 29.46 0.05 20.74
N LEU A 241 29.52 -0.43 19.50
CA LEU A 241 30.77 -0.83 18.86
C LEU A 241 31.74 0.36 18.71
N ARG A 242 31.24 1.54 18.28
CA ARG A 242 32.05 2.76 18.17
C ARG A 242 32.57 3.23 19.52
N GLN A 243 31.76 3.15 20.57
CA GLN A 243 32.17 3.48 21.94
C GLN A 243 33.29 2.55 22.40
N THR A 244 33.10 1.23 22.28
CA THR A 244 34.13 0.24 22.64
C THR A 244 35.42 0.45 21.86
N ASN A 245 35.34 0.69 20.55
CA ASN A 245 36.52 0.95 19.71
C ASN A 245 37.26 2.22 20.16
N ARG A 246 36.53 3.31 20.44
CA ARG A 246 37.11 4.56 20.95
C ARG A 246 37.82 4.35 22.29
N THR A 247 37.21 3.61 23.22
CA THR A 247 37.83 3.29 24.51
C THR A 247 39.10 2.47 24.33
N LEU A 248 39.06 1.39 23.52
CA LEU A 248 40.25 0.57 23.24
C LEU A 248 41.37 1.37 22.57
N SER A 249 41.05 2.22 21.58
CA SER A 249 42.04 3.06 20.90
C SER A 249 42.68 4.07 21.86
N THR A 250 41.89 4.67 22.75
CA THR A 250 42.40 5.62 23.76
C THR A 250 43.30 4.93 24.78
N LEU A 251 42.91 3.74 25.26
CA LEU A 251 43.74 2.93 26.16
C LEU A 251 45.06 2.52 25.48
N TYR A 252 45.00 2.11 24.21
CA TYR A 252 46.18 1.73 23.44
C TYR A 252 47.14 2.91 23.22
N GLN A 253 46.62 4.09 22.87
CA GLN A 253 47.44 5.30 22.71
C GLN A 253 48.11 5.72 24.01
N SER A 254 47.39 5.65 25.13
CA SER A 254 47.93 5.93 26.47
C SER A 254 49.04 4.92 26.83
N ALA A 255 48.83 3.64 26.53
CA ALA A 255 49.83 2.61 26.73
C ALA A 255 51.09 2.80 25.86
N GLN A 256 50.93 3.27 24.62
CA GLN A 256 52.03 3.49 23.69
C GLN A 256 52.88 4.71 24.06
N LEU A 257 52.27 5.80 24.52
CA LEU A 257 53.00 6.97 25.01
C LEU A 257 53.91 6.61 26.19
N LEU A 258 53.41 5.76 27.08
CA LEU A 258 54.14 5.28 28.26
C LEU A 258 55.31 4.32 27.95
N ASN A 259 55.36 3.74 26.75
CA ASN A 259 56.38 2.77 26.36
C ASN A 259 57.59 3.40 25.62
N THR A 260 57.63 4.73 25.50
CA THR A 260 58.71 5.44 24.77
C THR A 260 59.87 5.89 25.69
N ASN A 261 60.71 4.92 26.05
CA ASN A 261 62.17 4.93 26.29
C ASN A 261 62.97 6.09 26.93
N THR A 262 62.38 7.19 27.41
CA THR A 262 63.08 8.14 28.29
C THR A 262 62.09 8.78 29.26
N ILE A 263 61.81 8.13 30.40
CA ILE A 263 61.11 8.84 31.48
C ILE A 263 62.01 9.97 31.99
N ASN A 264 61.43 11.16 32.05
CA ASN A 264 61.93 12.28 32.82
C ASN A 264 60.79 12.82 33.71
N ASP A 265 61.12 13.57 34.75
CA ASP A 265 60.20 14.22 35.71
C ASP A 265 58.95 14.84 35.05
N LYS A 266 59.14 15.54 33.93
CA LYS A 266 58.09 16.22 33.17
C LYS A 266 57.12 15.25 32.50
N ILE A 267 57.61 14.11 31.99
CA ILE A 267 56.78 13.08 31.34
C ILE A 267 55.99 12.32 32.40
N LEU A 268 56.64 11.99 33.54
CA LEU A 268 55.96 11.34 34.67
C LEU A 268 54.81 12.21 35.20
N ASN A 269 55.04 13.52 35.34
CA ASN A 269 54.02 14.48 35.74
C ASN A 269 52.90 14.61 34.68
N GLN A 270 53.23 14.65 33.39
CA GLN A 270 52.22 14.69 32.32
C GLN A 270 51.32 13.44 32.31
N VAL A 271 51.90 12.25 32.49
CA VAL A 271 51.14 11.00 32.58
C VAL A 271 50.24 10.99 33.80
N LEU A 272 50.78 11.34 34.98
CA LEU A 272 50.00 11.37 36.22
C LEU A 272 48.87 12.39 36.15
N ASN A 273 49.12 13.56 35.56
CA ASN A 273 48.11 14.58 35.36
C ASN A 273 47.04 14.16 34.34
N TYR A 274 47.42 13.41 33.30
CA TYR A 274 46.46 12.84 32.36
C TYR A 274 45.53 11.85 33.05
N ILE A 275 46.08 10.90 33.82
CA ILE A 275 45.30 9.88 34.55
C ILE A 275 44.41 10.55 35.60
N PHE A 276 44.95 11.53 36.33
CA PHE A 276 44.20 12.31 37.30
C PHE A 276 42.93 12.91 36.69
N ILE A 277 43.03 13.45 35.46
CA ILE A 277 41.89 14.06 34.75
C ILE A 277 40.99 13.00 34.09
N SER A 278 41.56 12.01 33.40
CA SER A 278 40.80 11.05 32.59
C SER A 278 40.00 10.06 33.42
N ASP A 279 40.54 9.66 34.56
CA ASP A 279 39.94 8.67 35.47
C ASP A 279 39.31 9.32 36.70
N HIS A 280 39.06 10.63 36.64
CA HIS A 280 38.37 11.42 37.66
C HIS A 280 38.91 11.20 39.08
N LEU A 281 40.23 11.18 39.26
CA LEU A 281 40.83 10.97 40.58
C LEU A 281 40.71 12.24 41.43
N ASN A 282 40.41 12.08 42.72
CA ASN A 282 40.43 13.17 43.69
C ASN A 282 41.85 13.45 44.20
N PHE A 283 42.67 12.40 44.25
CA PHE A 283 44.05 12.43 44.70
C PHE A 283 44.86 11.33 44.01
N VAL A 284 46.10 11.65 43.64
CA VAL A 284 47.10 10.66 43.21
C VAL A 284 48.49 11.09 43.66
N LYS A 285 49.27 10.14 44.17
CA LYS A 285 50.64 10.32 44.61
C LYS A 285 51.50 9.17 44.11
N VAL A 286 52.64 9.49 43.50
CA VAL A 286 53.69 8.52 43.22
C VAL A 286 54.89 8.87 44.07
N GLU A 287 55.39 7.87 44.79
CA GLU A 287 56.63 7.93 45.57
C GLU A 287 57.65 6.98 44.94
N VAL A 288 58.80 7.51 44.54
CA VAL A 288 59.87 6.73 43.90
C VAL A 288 60.99 6.47 44.90
N MET A 289 61.26 5.20 45.19
CA MET A 289 62.26 4.81 46.18
C MET A 289 63.67 5.21 45.71
N GLY A 290 64.36 6.04 46.51
CA GLY A 290 65.72 6.49 46.21
C GLY A 290 65.80 7.67 45.23
N ALA A 291 64.67 8.25 44.81
CA ALA A 291 64.63 9.39 43.91
C ALA A 291 63.51 10.38 44.27
N GLU A 292 63.57 10.96 45.47
CA GLU A 292 62.55 11.88 46.01
C GLU A 292 62.18 13.05 45.07
N HIS A 293 63.10 13.51 44.22
CA HIS A 293 62.82 14.52 43.21
C HIS A 293 61.81 14.10 42.11
N TRP A 294 61.42 12.82 42.07
CA TRP A 294 60.39 12.29 41.16
C TRP A 294 59.05 12.07 41.86
N ASP A 295 58.96 12.36 43.15
CA ASP A 295 57.72 12.25 43.89
C ASP A 295 56.74 13.31 43.40
N ILE A 296 55.59 12.86 42.91
CA ILE A 296 54.57 13.73 42.33
C ILE A 296 53.29 13.51 43.10
N THR A 297 52.70 14.62 43.56
CA THR A 297 51.41 14.63 44.26
C THR A 297 50.45 15.54 43.50
N LEU A 298 49.28 15.04 43.15
CA LEU A 298 48.21 15.79 42.48
C LEU A 298 46.90 15.62 43.26
N GLY A 299 46.13 16.71 43.36
CA GLY A 299 44.86 16.74 44.10
C GLY A 299 45.02 16.99 45.60
N LYS A 300 43.93 16.81 46.35
CA LYS A 300 43.91 16.92 47.81
C LYS A 300 43.43 15.62 48.40
N GLN A 301 44.24 15.05 49.29
CA GLN A 301 43.85 13.85 50.03
C GLN A 301 42.66 14.16 50.93
N ASP A 302 41.58 13.40 50.79
CA ASP A 302 40.41 13.46 51.66
C ASP A 302 40.57 12.43 52.78
N ALA A 303 40.54 12.88 54.04
CA ALA A 303 40.68 12.01 55.21
C ALA A 303 39.50 11.03 55.36
N ASN A 304 38.37 11.29 54.71
CA ASN A 304 37.17 10.46 54.78
C ASN A 304 37.12 9.34 53.72
N ASN A 305 38.02 9.36 52.73
CA ASN A 305 38.06 8.36 51.66
C ASN A 305 39.26 7.42 51.84
N GLU A 306 39.06 6.14 51.60
CA GLU A 306 40.12 5.13 51.67
C GLU A 306 41.20 5.40 50.61
N LEU A 307 42.46 5.43 51.02
CA LEU A 307 43.60 5.57 50.12
C LEU A 307 43.95 4.19 49.55
N GLN A 308 43.80 4.05 48.23
CA GLN A 308 44.22 2.84 47.53
C GLN A 308 45.73 2.92 47.26
N ILE A 309 46.43 1.80 47.44
CA ILE A 309 47.90 1.73 47.36
C ILE A 309 48.28 0.53 46.50
N GLU A 310 49.13 0.75 45.50
CA GLU A 310 49.71 -0.29 44.66
C GLU A 310 51.23 -0.14 44.64
N THR A 311 51.95 -1.22 44.95
CA THR A 311 53.41 -1.24 44.94
C THR A 311 53.93 -1.29 43.50
N LEU A 312 54.85 -0.37 43.18
CA LEU A 312 55.54 -0.35 41.88
C LEU A 312 56.73 -1.31 41.95
N SER A 313 56.55 -2.55 41.52
CA SER A 313 57.61 -3.57 41.52
C SER A 313 57.83 -4.27 40.19
N VAL A 314 59.08 -4.60 39.88
CA VAL A 314 59.47 -5.43 38.72
C VAL A 314 60.43 -6.51 39.22
N ASP A 315 60.18 -7.78 38.89
CA ASP A 315 61.04 -8.92 39.26
C ASP A 315 61.43 -8.95 40.77
N ASN A 316 60.46 -8.70 41.66
CA ASN A 316 60.62 -8.56 43.12
C ASN A 316 61.48 -7.37 43.60
N GLU A 317 61.85 -6.45 42.71
CA GLU A 317 62.46 -5.18 43.09
C GLU A 317 61.39 -4.12 43.29
N GLU A 318 61.29 -3.56 44.50
CA GLU A 318 60.42 -2.44 44.82
C GLU A 318 61.05 -1.12 44.39
N LEU A 319 60.33 -0.37 43.56
CA LEU A 319 60.80 0.86 42.92
C LEU A 319 60.05 2.09 43.42
N GLY A 320 58.89 1.89 44.07
CA GLY A 320 58.02 2.97 44.48
C GLY A 320 56.64 2.51 44.89
N VAL A 321 55.79 3.48 45.20
CA VAL A 321 54.40 3.26 45.59
C VAL A 321 53.52 4.25 44.84
N LEU A 322 52.44 3.75 44.25
CA LEU A 322 51.37 4.57 43.68
C LEU A 322 50.19 4.55 44.66
N SER A 323 49.77 5.72 45.11
CA SER A 323 48.61 5.90 46.01
C SER A 323 47.56 6.78 45.36
N TRP A 324 46.27 6.46 45.46
CA TRP A 324 45.20 7.26 44.85
C TRP A 324 43.87 7.20 45.59
N GLN A 325 43.02 8.20 45.37
CA GLN A 325 41.62 8.23 45.77
C GLN A 325 40.74 8.49 44.55
N ALA A 326 39.81 7.56 44.29
CA ALA A 326 38.86 7.67 43.18
C ALA A 326 37.85 8.79 43.42
N GLY A 327 37.52 9.53 42.36
CA GLY A 327 36.29 10.30 42.28
C GLY A 327 35.16 9.49 41.63
N LEU A 328 34.07 10.16 41.29
CA LEU A 328 32.92 9.55 40.63
C LEU A 328 32.89 9.94 39.15
N PRO A 329 32.75 8.97 38.22
CA PRO A 329 32.69 7.51 38.42
C PRO A 329 34.05 6.90 38.81
N CYS A 330 34.03 5.78 39.55
CA CYS A 330 35.25 5.10 40.01
C CYS A 330 36.05 4.48 38.83
N PRO A 331 37.39 4.52 38.87
CA PRO A 331 38.23 3.93 37.83
C PRO A 331 38.14 2.41 37.84
N ASP A 332 38.28 1.78 36.66
CA ASP A 332 38.41 0.32 36.56
C ASP A 332 39.73 -0.12 37.24
N PRO A 333 39.68 -1.02 38.26
CA PRO A 333 40.87 -1.49 38.97
C PRO A 333 41.96 -2.04 38.05
N ARG A 334 41.59 -2.63 36.90
CA ARG A 334 42.54 -3.18 35.93
C ARG A 334 43.38 -2.09 35.27
N ILE A 335 42.82 -0.89 35.10
CA ILE A 335 43.54 0.25 34.54
C ILE A 335 44.61 0.69 35.54
N MET A 336 44.27 0.80 36.83
CA MET A 336 45.22 1.21 37.88
C MET A 336 46.36 0.20 38.04
N GLN A 337 46.07 -1.10 37.99
CA GLN A 337 47.09 -2.15 38.03
C GLN A 337 48.02 -2.11 36.80
N ASN A 338 47.46 -1.95 35.60
CA ASN A 338 48.26 -1.83 34.37
C ASN A 338 49.16 -0.59 34.42
N LEU A 339 48.64 0.53 34.93
CA LEU A 339 49.40 1.76 35.11
C LEU A 339 50.54 1.59 36.11
N ALA A 340 50.28 0.98 37.26
CA ALA A 340 51.32 0.66 38.25
C ALA A 340 52.42 -0.21 37.63
N GLN A 341 52.05 -1.25 36.88
CA GLN A 341 53.02 -2.12 36.22
C GLN A 341 53.83 -1.38 35.13
N MET A 342 53.20 -0.47 34.40
CA MET A 342 53.88 0.34 33.40
C MET A 342 54.84 1.36 34.02
N LEU A 343 54.44 2.04 35.09
CA LEU A 343 55.29 2.95 35.85
C LEU A 343 56.48 2.19 36.45
N ALA A 344 56.23 1.03 37.05
CA ALA A 344 57.28 0.17 37.61
C ALA A 344 58.32 -0.24 36.54
N ARG A 345 57.88 -0.73 35.37
CA ARG A 345 58.79 -1.10 34.28
C ARG A 345 59.63 0.06 33.77
N ALA A 346 59.03 1.23 33.67
CA ALA A 346 59.70 2.38 33.09
C ALA A 346 60.66 3.04 34.11
N LEU A 347 60.33 3.01 35.41
CA LEU A 347 61.27 3.34 36.51
C LEU A 347 62.43 2.34 36.56
N TYR A 348 62.15 1.04 36.46
CA TYR A 348 63.16 -0.02 36.43
C TYR A 348 64.14 0.18 35.26
N PHE A 349 63.62 0.50 34.08
CA PHE A 349 64.44 0.75 32.91
C PHE A 349 65.32 2.00 33.09
N HIS A 350 64.75 3.10 33.62
CA HIS A 350 65.52 4.32 33.91
C HIS A 350 66.65 4.08 34.92
N LYS A 351 66.35 3.37 36.02
CA LYS A 351 67.34 2.99 37.05
C LYS A 351 68.48 2.18 36.43
N ASN A 352 68.16 1.17 35.61
CA ASN A 352 69.16 0.36 34.93
C ASN A 352 69.98 1.13 33.90
N LEU A 353 69.39 2.09 33.18
CA LEU A 353 70.12 2.99 32.29
C LEU A 353 71.12 3.84 33.07
N ARG A 354 70.69 4.47 34.17
CA ARG A 354 71.56 5.27 35.05
C ARG A 354 72.68 4.44 35.65
N GLN A 355 72.41 3.21 36.08
CA GLN A 355 73.43 2.31 36.59
C GLN A 355 74.49 2.00 35.52
N LYS A 356 74.06 1.67 34.29
CA LYS A 356 74.98 1.47 33.16
C LYS A 356 75.79 2.71 32.80
N GLU A 357 75.19 3.90 32.82
CA GLU A 357 75.91 5.17 32.60
C GLU A 357 76.93 5.44 33.70
N THR A 358 76.56 5.20 34.97
CA THR A 358 77.43 5.41 36.14
C THR A 358 78.58 4.41 36.14
N ASP A 359 78.33 3.15 35.83
CA ASP A 359 79.35 2.10 35.70
C ASP A 359 80.29 2.38 34.52
N PHE A 360 79.75 2.89 33.41
CA PHE A 360 80.55 3.29 32.26
C PHE A 360 81.43 4.53 32.54
N ILE A 361 80.91 5.52 33.27
CA ILE A 361 81.68 6.69 33.72
C ILE A 361 82.76 6.26 34.72
N ASN A 362 82.42 5.44 35.72
CA ASN A 362 83.35 4.91 36.72
C ASN A 362 84.46 4.06 36.07
N GLY A 363 84.11 3.25 35.06
CA GLY A 363 85.06 2.47 34.27
C GLY A 363 86.01 3.34 33.42
N ARG A 364 85.56 4.51 32.95
CA ARG A 364 86.46 5.49 32.30
C ARG A 364 87.35 6.19 33.32
N THR A 365 86.84 6.63 34.46
CA THR A 365 87.66 7.32 35.49
C THR A 365 88.71 6.39 36.09
N LEU A 366 88.41 5.10 36.29
CA LEU A 366 89.42 4.10 36.69
C LEU A 366 90.49 3.91 35.60
N ASN A 367 90.10 3.88 34.32
CA ASN A 367 91.07 3.82 33.22
C ASN A 367 91.93 5.10 33.11
N TYR A 368 91.36 6.28 33.33
CA TYR A 368 92.11 7.54 33.35
C TYR A 368 93.07 7.61 34.56
N CYS A 369 92.63 7.23 35.76
CA CYS A 369 93.51 7.14 36.94
C CYS A 369 94.62 6.09 36.77
N ALA A 370 94.32 4.92 36.20
CA ALA A 370 95.33 3.89 35.92
C ALA A 370 96.34 4.33 34.84
N ARG A 371 95.95 5.22 33.92
CA ARG A 371 96.83 5.81 32.90
C ARG A 371 97.68 6.96 33.46
N ALA A 372 97.14 7.75 34.40
CA ALA A 372 97.87 8.82 35.09
C ALA A 372 98.90 8.27 36.10
N ALA A 373 98.58 7.22 36.85
CA ALA A 373 99.51 6.58 37.79
C ALA A 373 100.73 5.92 37.08
N ARG A 374 100.56 5.48 35.83
CA ARG A 374 101.66 4.94 35.00
C ARG A 374 102.62 6.01 34.48
N PHE A 375 102.21 7.29 34.48
CA PHE A 375 103.01 8.40 33.95
C PHE A 375 103.89 9.07 35.03
N PHE A 376 103.56 8.95 36.31
CA PHE A 376 104.30 9.58 37.42
C PHE A 376 105.21 8.63 38.23
N GLY A 377 105.17 7.32 37.97
CA GLY A 377 105.95 6.31 38.71
C GLY A 377 107.39 6.05 38.23
N SER A 378 107.91 6.79 37.25
CA SER A 378 109.19 6.47 36.59
C SER A 378 110.30 7.53 36.75
N SER A 379 110.19 8.46 37.69
CA SER A 379 111.20 9.54 37.83
C SER A 379 111.41 10.02 39.26
N LEU A 380 111.84 9.16 40.21
CA LEU A 380 112.46 9.64 41.46
C LEU A 380 113.20 8.55 42.29
N ILE A 381 114.26 7.94 41.75
CA ILE A 381 115.33 7.34 42.58
C ILE A 381 116.63 7.63 41.86
N ILE A 382 117.33 8.70 42.21
CA ILE A 382 118.76 8.95 41.96
C ILE A 382 119.18 10.18 42.82
N PHE A 383 120.24 9.98 43.62
CA PHE A 383 121.09 10.94 44.35
C PHE A 383 120.58 11.69 45.59
N THR A 384 121.14 11.32 46.75
CA THR A 384 122.03 12.15 47.63
C THR A 384 122.43 11.28 48.85
N ASN A 385 123.66 11.20 49.37
CA ASN A 385 124.97 11.75 49.03
C ASN A 385 126.06 10.94 49.80
N SER A 386 127.29 10.97 49.28
CA SER A 386 128.52 10.33 49.80
C SER A 386 129.39 11.35 50.56
N THR A 387 130.12 10.92 51.60
CA THR A 387 131.45 11.41 52.11
C THR A 387 131.89 10.52 53.30
N TYR A 388 132.91 9.63 53.21
CA TYR A 388 134.39 9.77 53.38
C TYR A 388 134.87 10.20 54.79
N PHE A 389 135.93 9.71 55.48
CA PHE A 389 137.17 8.96 55.17
C PHE A 389 137.88 8.46 56.49
N ALA A 390 138.91 7.59 56.33
CA ALA A 390 140.13 7.31 57.17
C ALA A 390 140.13 6.03 58.04
N GLN A 391 141.20 5.21 58.17
CA GLN A 391 142.65 5.36 57.89
C GLN A 391 143.32 3.95 57.95
N THR A 392 144.43 3.77 57.21
CA THR A 392 145.56 2.80 57.37
C THR A 392 145.31 1.35 57.73
#